data_AF-A0A061NF57-F1
#
_entry.id   AF-A0A061NF57-F1
#
_cell.length_a   1.000
_cell.length_b   1.000
_cell.length_c   1.000
_cell.angle_alpha   90.00
_cell.angle_beta   90.00
_cell.angle_gamma   90.00
#
_symmetry.space_group_name_H-M   'P 1'
#
loop_
_entity.id
_entity.type
_entity.pdbx_description
1 polymer ?
#
loop_
_entity_poly.entity_id
_entity_poly.type
_entity_poly.pdbx_seq_one_letter_code
_entity_poly.pdbx_strand_id
1 'polypeptide(L)'
;MDVTYEDVKVLHRNNDDRVHEAEFAWITDRTEFDYVQININVENLSEEHVNFNPIAQIVTNSGQQIDYFDAEFVQYYSNAEVAGEFREGVKKDGFMAFILPENFDVDELEWLRFYTNDVFSEDTFETLAGEEEIEINF
;
A
#
# COMPACT_ATOMS: atom_id res chain seq x y z
N MET A 1 6.87 -6.43 -13.36
CA MET A 1 5.82 -6.80 -12.40
C MET A 1 4.48 -6.55 -13.05
N ASP A 2 3.51 -7.43 -12.82
CA ASP A 2 2.11 -7.15 -13.15
C ASP A 2 1.39 -6.80 -11.85
N VAL A 3 0.78 -5.62 -11.80
CA VAL A 3 0.19 -5.07 -10.58
C VAL A 3 -1.20 -4.55 -10.90
N THR A 4 -2.18 -5.01 -10.13
CA THR A 4 -3.55 -4.51 -10.23
C THR A 4 -3.96 -3.93 -8.89
N TYR A 5 -4.40 -2.67 -8.90
CA TYR A 5 -5.00 -1.98 -7.77
C TYR A 5 -6.51 -2.01 -7.93
N GLU A 6 -7.20 -2.61 -6.97
CA GLU A 6 -8.63 -2.85 -7.00
C GLU A 6 -9.30 -2.29 -5.74
N ASP A 7 -10.59 -1.97 -5.87
CA ASP A 7 -11.48 -1.71 -4.73
C ASP A 7 -10.93 -0.68 -3.71
N VAL A 8 -10.40 0.43 -4.22
CA VAL A 8 -9.89 1.52 -3.40
C VAL A 8 -11.04 2.20 -2.65
N LYS A 9 -10.95 2.22 -1.32
CA LYS A 9 -12.02 2.72 -0.44
C LYS A 9 -11.46 3.58 0.69
N VAL A 10 -12.16 4.66 1.01
CA VAL A 10 -12.00 5.34 2.29
C VAL A 10 -12.94 4.70 3.30
N LEU A 11 -12.40 4.35 4.47
CA LEU A 11 -13.10 3.61 5.52
C LEU A 11 -12.88 4.33 6.86
N HIS A 12 -13.93 4.32 7.69
CA HIS A 12 -13.88 4.86 9.05
C HIS A 12 -13.84 3.71 10.05
N ARG A 13 -12.76 3.61 10.83
CA ARG A 13 -12.66 2.68 11.95
C ARG A 13 -13.15 3.35 13.23
N ASN A 14 -13.96 2.63 14.00
CA ASN A 14 -14.36 3.03 15.35
C ASN A 14 -14.07 1.93 16.39
N ASN A 15 -14.34 2.22 17.66
CA ASN A 15 -14.10 1.32 18.78
C ASN A 15 -14.85 -0.02 18.72
N ASP A 16 -15.98 -0.09 18.00
CA ASP A 16 -16.77 -1.31 17.86
C ASP A 16 -16.29 -2.18 16.69
N ASP A 17 -15.50 -1.61 15.77
CA ASP A 17 -14.92 -2.32 14.63
C ASP A 17 -13.59 -2.99 15.00
N ARG A 18 -13.63 -4.32 15.01
CA ARG A 18 -12.48 -5.18 15.34
C ARG A 18 -11.78 -5.72 14.11
N VAL A 19 -12.21 -5.34 12.91
CA VAL A 19 -11.56 -5.72 11.66
C VAL A 19 -10.14 -5.15 11.66
N HIS A 20 -9.14 -6.03 11.54
CA HIS A 20 -7.71 -5.71 11.60
C HIS A 20 -7.23 -5.00 12.88
N GLU A 21 -7.95 -5.17 14.00
CA GLU A 21 -7.61 -4.51 15.28
C GLU A 21 -6.18 -4.80 15.74
N ALA A 22 -5.74 -6.04 15.60
CA ALA A 22 -4.41 -6.45 16.05
C ALA A 22 -3.31 -5.78 15.21
N GLU A 23 -3.52 -5.66 13.90
CA GLU A 23 -2.61 -5.06 12.94
C GLU A 23 -2.50 -3.55 13.16
N PHE A 24 -3.64 -2.86 13.25
CA PHE A 24 -3.66 -1.42 13.53
C PHE A 24 -3.04 -1.09 14.90
N ALA A 25 -3.19 -1.95 15.91
CA ALA A 25 -2.61 -1.74 17.24
C ALA A 25 -1.07 -1.77 17.27
N TRP A 26 -0.40 -2.31 16.25
CA TRP A 26 1.07 -2.21 16.12
C TRP A 26 1.53 -0.86 15.59
N ILE A 27 0.61 -0.10 15.01
CA ILE A 27 0.90 1.06 14.16
C ILE A 27 0.38 2.35 14.79
N THR A 28 -0.77 2.29 15.44
CA THR A 28 -1.36 3.44 16.11
C THR A 28 -2.07 3.06 17.40
N ASP A 29 -2.01 3.96 18.38
CA ASP A 29 -2.81 3.89 19.60
C ASP A 29 -4.20 4.54 19.40
N ARG A 30 -4.49 5.07 18.20
CA ARG A 30 -5.78 5.68 17.86
C ARG A 30 -6.87 4.60 17.86
N THR A 31 -7.97 4.92 18.52
CA THR A 31 -9.15 4.05 18.60
C THR A 31 -10.19 4.35 17.51
N GLU A 32 -10.17 5.57 16.97
CA GLU A 32 -11.02 6.00 15.87
C GLU A 32 -10.19 6.78 14.86
N PHE A 33 -10.32 6.43 13.58
CA PHE A 33 -9.60 7.06 12.49
C PHE A 33 -10.16 6.66 11.14
N ASP A 34 -9.96 7.54 10.17
CA ASP A 34 -10.17 7.21 8.78
C ASP A 34 -8.90 6.63 8.18
N TYR A 35 -9.06 5.71 7.26
CA TYR A 35 -7.97 5.10 6.50
C TYR A 35 -8.46 4.78 5.11
N VAL A 36 -7.53 4.71 4.18
CA VAL A 36 -7.85 4.22 2.84
C VAL A 36 -7.29 2.82 2.72
N GLN A 37 -8.11 1.93 2.20
CA GLN A 37 -7.75 0.55 1.87
C GLN A 37 -7.67 0.39 0.37
N ILE A 38 -6.59 -0.24 -0.09
CA ILE A 38 -6.35 -0.55 -1.50
C ILE A 38 -6.13 -2.06 -1.58
N ASN A 39 -7.00 -2.79 -2.26
CA ASN A 39 -6.74 -4.20 -2.56
C ASN A 39 -5.74 -4.28 -3.71
N ILE A 40 -4.75 -5.17 -3.59
CA ILE A 40 -3.63 -5.25 -4.54
C ILE A 40 -3.41 -6.71 -4.91
N ASN A 41 -3.28 -6.95 -6.20
CA ASN A 41 -2.75 -8.20 -6.74
C ASN A 41 -1.41 -7.91 -7.42
N VAL A 42 -0.38 -8.67 -7.05
CA VAL A 42 0.98 -8.52 -7.58
C VAL A 42 1.47 -9.87 -8.09
N GLU A 43 1.98 -9.91 -9.32
CA GLU A 43 2.58 -11.09 -9.93
C GLU A 43 3.91 -10.78 -10.59
N ASN A 44 4.90 -11.64 -10.36
CA ASN A 44 6.15 -11.61 -11.12
C ASN A 44 6.02 -12.50 -12.36
N LEU A 45 5.82 -11.88 -13.53
CA LEU A 45 5.76 -12.55 -14.84
C LEU A 45 7.14 -12.77 -15.48
N SER A 46 8.23 -12.34 -14.84
CA SER A 46 9.60 -12.50 -15.34
C SER A 46 10.28 -13.72 -14.72
N GLU A 47 11.33 -14.22 -15.36
CA GLU A 47 12.20 -15.28 -14.83
C GLU A 47 13.16 -14.77 -13.72
N GLU A 48 13.27 -13.44 -13.54
CA GLU A 48 14.15 -12.80 -12.57
C GLU A 48 13.60 -12.93 -11.14
N HIS A 49 14.50 -13.13 -10.17
CA HIS A 49 14.15 -12.99 -8.75
C HIS A 49 14.22 -11.51 -8.36
N VAL A 50 13.10 -10.93 -7.94
CA VAL A 50 13.00 -9.48 -7.75
C VAL A 50 12.49 -9.08 -6.37
N ASN A 51 12.89 -7.90 -5.92
CA ASN A 51 12.24 -7.19 -4.82
C ASN A 51 11.31 -6.12 -5.39
N PHE A 52 10.10 -6.02 -4.83
CA PHE A 52 9.16 -5.00 -5.25
C PHE A 52 8.24 -4.58 -4.09
N ASN A 53 7.97 -3.28 -3.99
CA ASN A 53 6.93 -2.74 -3.11
C ASN A 53 5.88 -2.01 -3.98
N PRO A 54 4.61 -2.47 -3.99
CA PRO A 54 3.58 -1.87 -4.82
C PRO A 54 3.14 -0.48 -4.37
N ILE A 55 3.44 -0.06 -3.12
CA ILE A 55 3.17 1.30 -2.64
C ILE A 55 4.31 1.73 -1.69
N ALA A 56 5.15 2.66 -2.14
CA ALA A 56 6.28 3.20 -1.40
C ALA A 56 6.01 4.58 -0.79
N GLN A 57 5.23 5.41 -1.49
CA GLN A 57 4.85 6.74 -1.03
C GLN A 57 3.42 7.02 -1.47
N ILE A 58 2.70 7.77 -0.63
CA ILE A 58 1.36 8.29 -0.93
C ILE A 58 1.36 9.81 -0.85
N VAL A 59 0.64 10.44 -1.77
CA VAL A 59 0.40 11.89 -1.79
C VAL A 59 -1.09 12.14 -1.96
N THR A 60 -1.67 12.95 -1.08
CA THR A 60 -3.08 13.36 -1.16
C THR A 60 -3.24 14.64 -1.99
N ASN A 61 -4.48 14.98 -2.34
CA ASN A 61 -4.80 16.22 -3.04
C ASN A 61 -4.46 17.51 -2.28
N SER A 62 -4.32 17.45 -0.96
CA SER A 62 -3.82 18.56 -0.15
C SER A 62 -2.30 18.73 -0.22
N GLY A 63 -1.59 17.84 -0.92
CA GLY A 63 -0.13 17.80 -1.01
C GLY A 63 0.54 17.14 0.19
N GLN A 64 -0.24 16.52 1.08
CA GLN A 64 0.29 15.79 2.22
C GLN A 64 0.91 14.48 1.77
N GLN A 65 2.13 14.22 2.21
CA GLN A 65 2.88 13.00 1.89
C GLN A 65 2.86 12.06 3.10
N ILE A 66 2.64 10.78 2.83
CA ILE A 66 2.72 9.70 3.82
C ILE A 66 3.68 8.68 3.24
N ASP A 67 4.87 8.59 3.84
CA ASP A 67 5.89 7.64 3.41
C ASP A 67 5.67 6.28 4.06
N TYR A 68 5.87 5.22 3.29
CA TYR A 68 5.73 3.84 3.77
C TYR A 68 6.53 3.56 5.06
N PHE A 69 7.68 4.21 5.21
CA PHE A 69 8.55 4.05 6.38
C PHE A 69 8.13 4.88 7.60
N ASP A 70 7.24 5.86 7.45
CA ASP A 70 6.80 6.77 8.53
C ASP A 70 5.67 6.17 9.40
N ALA A 71 5.61 4.85 9.46
CA ALA A 71 4.83 4.04 10.40
C ALA A 71 3.30 4.02 10.24
N GLU A 72 2.65 4.97 9.57
CA GLU A 72 1.17 5.00 9.42
C GLU A 72 0.62 4.09 8.29
N PHE A 73 1.29 2.97 8.02
CA PHE A 73 0.92 1.99 6.98
C PHE A 73 0.68 0.61 7.56
N VAL A 74 -0.53 0.08 7.35
CA VAL A 74 -0.88 -1.30 7.61
C VAL A 74 -0.83 -2.09 6.31
N GLN A 75 -0.26 -3.28 6.35
CA GLN A 75 -0.32 -4.19 5.21
C GLN A 75 -0.90 -5.52 5.64
N TYR A 76 -1.80 -6.07 4.83
CA TYR A 76 -2.53 -7.28 5.15
C TYR A 76 -2.69 -8.16 3.93
N TYR A 77 -2.74 -9.47 4.15
CA TYR A 77 -2.60 -10.48 3.10
C TYR A 77 -3.54 -11.64 3.29
N SER A 78 -4.00 -12.23 2.18
CA SER A 78 -4.62 -13.56 2.24
C SER A 78 -3.57 -14.69 2.22
N ASN A 79 -2.39 -14.45 1.60
CA ASN A 79 -1.37 -15.50 1.36
C ASN A 79 0.11 -15.14 1.67
N ALA A 80 0.57 -13.87 1.57
CA ALA A 80 1.95 -13.42 1.90
C ALA A 80 2.11 -11.89 1.77
N GLU A 81 3.18 -11.28 2.31
CA GLU A 81 3.45 -9.84 2.18
C GLU A 81 3.46 -9.35 0.72
N VAL A 82 2.54 -8.46 0.29
CA VAL A 82 2.41 -7.92 -1.10
C VAL A 82 3.63 -7.12 -1.53
N ALA A 83 4.51 -6.79 -0.58
CA ALA A 83 5.84 -6.25 -0.83
C ALA A 83 6.94 -7.31 -0.62
N GLY A 84 8.17 -6.99 -1.03
CA GLY A 84 9.36 -7.82 -0.80
C GLY A 84 9.67 -8.74 -1.98
N GLU A 85 10.14 -9.95 -1.69
CA GLU A 85 10.70 -10.85 -2.70
C GLU A 85 9.63 -11.56 -3.56
N PHE A 86 9.88 -11.67 -4.86
CA PHE A 86 9.08 -12.39 -5.84
C PHE A 86 9.97 -13.21 -6.78
N ARG A 87 9.84 -14.53 -6.72
CA ARG A 87 10.40 -15.44 -7.74
C ARG A 87 9.46 -15.51 -8.95
N GLU A 88 9.94 -16.10 -10.04
CA GLU A 88 9.13 -16.38 -11.23
C GLU A 88 7.78 -17.00 -10.87
N GLY A 89 6.70 -16.39 -11.37
CA GLY A 89 5.32 -16.85 -11.21
C GLY A 89 4.75 -16.69 -9.79
N VAL A 90 5.49 -16.11 -8.85
CA VAL A 90 4.96 -15.80 -7.51
C VAL A 90 3.86 -14.73 -7.65
N LYS A 91 2.71 -15.05 -7.07
CA LYS A 91 1.55 -14.16 -6.94
C LYS A 91 1.33 -13.86 -5.48
N LYS A 92 1.06 -12.60 -5.16
CA LYS A 92 0.67 -12.16 -3.83
C LYS A 92 -0.55 -11.26 -3.94
N ASP A 93 -1.51 -11.49 -3.06
CA ASP A 93 -2.76 -10.76 -3.01
C ASP A 93 -3.09 -10.37 -1.57
N GLY A 94 -3.70 -9.19 -1.43
CA GLY A 94 -4.00 -8.62 -0.13
C GLY A 94 -4.51 -7.19 -0.26
N PHE A 95 -4.34 -6.43 0.81
CA PHE A 95 -4.58 -5.00 0.79
C PHE A 95 -3.48 -4.25 1.54
N MET A 96 -3.29 -3.00 1.16
CA MET A 96 -2.55 -2.02 1.94
C MET A 96 -3.55 -1.00 2.45
N ALA A 97 -3.40 -0.63 3.72
CA ALA A 97 -4.20 0.40 4.36
C ALA A 97 -3.29 1.49 4.89
N PHE A 98 -3.64 2.75 4.64
CA PHE A 98 -2.91 3.89 5.17
C PHE A 98 -3.85 4.74 6.01
N ILE A 99 -3.41 5.04 7.22
CA ILE A 99 -4.20 5.82 8.16
C ILE A 99 -4.13 7.28 7.74
N LEU A 100 -5.29 7.92 7.62
CA LEU A 100 -5.35 9.33 7.30
C LEU A 100 -4.94 10.16 8.54
N PRO A 101 -4.23 11.27 8.32
CA PRO A 101 -3.84 12.19 9.37
C PRO A 101 -5.04 12.66 10.20
N GLU A 102 -4.87 12.86 11.51
CA GLU A 102 -6.00 13.20 12.41
C GLU A 102 -6.80 14.44 12.00
N ASN A 103 -6.17 15.41 11.33
CA ASN A 103 -6.82 16.66 10.89
C ASN A 103 -7.13 16.66 9.39
N PHE A 104 -7.08 15.51 8.73
CA PHE A 104 -7.42 15.39 7.33
C PHE A 104 -8.95 15.28 7.19
N ASP A 105 -9.56 16.16 6.41
CA ASP A 105 -10.98 16.09 6.10
C ASP A 105 -11.20 15.09 4.95
N VAL A 106 -11.79 13.94 5.27
CA VAL A 106 -12.07 12.88 4.29
C VAL A 106 -12.98 13.36 3.17
N ASP A 107 -13.92 14.27 3.46
CA ASP A 107 -14.83 14.80 2.46
C ASP A 107 -14.10 15.69 1.43
N GLU A 108 -12.89 16.14 1.74
CA GLU A 108 -12.01 16.90 0.84
C GLU A 108 -11.06 16.00 0.02
N LEU A 109 -11.04 14.67 0.21
CA LEU A 109 -10.20 13.76 -0.57
C LEU A 109 -10.73 13.55 -1.98
N GLU A 110 -10.17 14.27 -2.94
CA GLU A 110 -10.56 14.14 -4.36
C GLU A 110 -9.71 13.10 -5.10
N TRP A 111 -8.43 13.03 -4.77
CA TRP A 111 -7.49 12.11 -5.39
C TRP A 111 -6.37 11.71 -4.45
N LEU A 112 -5.79 10.57 -4.78
CA LEU A 112 -4.60 10.04 -4.15
C LEU A 112 -3.62 9.59 -5.22
N ARG A 113 -2.36 9.98 -5.06
CA ARG A 113 -1.25 9.45 -5.84
C ARG A 113 -0.43 8.52 -5.00
N PHE A 114 0.08 7.47 -5.61
CA PHE A 114 1.10 6.67 -4.99
C PHE A 114 2.16 6.26 -5.97
N TYR A 115 3.35 6.01 -5.42
CA TYR A 115 4.53 5.65 -6.15
C TYR A 115 4.90 4.21 -5.81
N THR A 116 5.16 3.40 -6.83
CA THR A 116 5.81 2.09 -6.59
C THR A 116 7.29 2.30 -6.32
N ASN A 117 7.94 1.34 -5.67
CA ASN A 117 9.40 1.29 -5.74
C ASN A 117 9.84 0.84 -7.14
N ASP A 118 11.09 1.17 -7.48
CA ASP A 118 11.86 0.49 -8.51
C ASP A 118 11.80 -1.05 -8.29
N VAL A 119 11.74 -1.80 -9.38
CA VAL A 119 11.89 -3.25 -9.37
C VAL A 119 13.38 -3.57 -9.45
N PHE A 120 13.94 -4.19 -8.43
CA PHE A 120 15.36 -4.58 -8.41
C PHE A 120 15.51 -6.09 -8.49
N SER A 121 16.54 -6.55 -9.20
CA SER A 121 16.99 -7.94 -9.09
C SER A 121 17.60 -8.17 -7.71
N GLU A 122 17.13 -9.21 -7.01
CA GLU A 122 17.76 -9.67 -5.76
C GLU A 122 19.12 -10.34 -6.00
N ASP A 123 19.36 -10.82 -7.23
CA ASP A 123 20.58 -11.54 -7.57
C ASP A 123 21.71 -10.58 -8.01
N THR A 124 21.37 -9.53 -8.76
CA THR A 124 22.36 -8.58 -9.32
C THR A 124 22.34 -7.20 -8.68
N PHE A 125 21.28 -6.86 -7.93
CA PHE A 125 20.99 -5.50 -7.43
C PHE A 125 20.82 -4.44 -8.52
N GLU A 126 20.62 -4.85 -9.78
CA GLU A 126 20.32 -3.94 -10.87
C GLU A 126 18.83 -3.56 -10.87
N THR A 127 18.54 -2.29 -11.17
CA THR A 127 17.18 -1.83 -11.44
C THR A 127 16.69 -2.42 -12.77
N LEU A 128 15.61 -3.18 -12.72
CA LEU A 128 14.97 -3.82 -13.88
C LEU A 128 13.83 -2.98 -14.45
N ALA A 129 13.13 -2.25 -13.58
CA ALA A 129 12.11 -1.27 -13.95
C ALA A 129 12.11 -0.14 -12.92
N GLY A 130 11.83 1.09 -13.38
CA GLY A 130 11.76 2.26 -12.51
C GLY A 130 10.43 2.38 -11.77
N GLU A 131 10.37 3.33 -10.85
CA GLU A 131 9.15 3.77 -10.18
C GLU A 131 8.03 4.14 -11.17
N GLU A 132 6.80 3.85 -10.77
CA GLU A 132 5.59 4.27 -11.48
C GLU A 132 4.70 5.10 -10.55
N GLU A 133 4.11 6.17 -11.10
CA GLU A 133 3.09 6.98 -10.43
C GLU A 133 1.70 6.48 -10.83
N ILE A 134 0.86 6.21 -9.84
CA ILE A 134 -0.54 5.83 -10.01
C ILE A 134 -1.41 6.86 -9.32
N GLU A 135 -2.43 7.35 -10.01
CA GLU A 135 -3.43 8.27 -9.45
C GLU A 135 -4.80 7.60 -9.39
N ILE A 136 -5.44 7.67 -8.22
CA ILE A 136 -6.81 7.25 -7.96
C ILE A 136 -7.65 8.49 -7.67
N ASN A 137 -8.81 8.58 -8.30
CA ASN A 137 -9.79 9.65 -8.09
C ASN A 137 -11.01 9.06 -7.35
N PHE A 138 -11.57 9.82 -6.41
CA PHE A 138 -12.74 9.43 -5.59
C PHE A 138 -14.04 10.10 -6.06
#